data_AF-A0A8T3R3I2-F1
#
_entry.id   AF-A0A8T3R3I2-F1
#
_cell.length_a   1.000
_cell.length_b   1.000
_cell.length_c   1.000
_cell.angle_alpha   90.00
_cell.angle_beta   90.00
_cell.angle_gamma   90.00
#
_symmetry.space_group_name_H-M   'P 1'
#
loop_
_entity.id
_entity.type
_entity.pdbx_description
1 polymer ?
#
loop_
_entity_poly.entity_id
_entity_poly.type
_entity_poly.pdbx_seq_one_letter_code
_entity_poly.pdbx_strand_id
1 'polypeptide(L)'
;MPDRLPAPGPSYLREQPIHLADGTLRAGMAKPSDAPDGWWLTVIWVTDADGVVSFRDVAPAAGPPPDPPLARLGPSVSGALSGMILEDDGRLQMRLGLIAQPDDPARPWRVPLAIRVAFRFEPARAATMRPNELAETVLTGFVGAIERLNRP
;
A
#
# COMPACT_ATOMS: atom_id res chain seq x y z
N MET A 1 -19.73 3.14 6.38
CA MET A 1 -19.34 2.73 5.01
C MET A 1 -19.83 1.32 4.72
N PRO A 2 -20.04 0.93 3.45
CA PRO A 2 -20.21 -0.48 3.11
C PRO A 2 -18.96 -1.29 3.51
N ASP A 3 -19.13 -2.58 3.83
CA ASP A 3 -18.04 -3.47 4.28
C ASP A 3 -16.96 -3.68 3.20
N ARG A 4 -17.33 -3.48 1.93
CA ARG A 4 -16.46 -3.54 0.75
C ARG A 4 -16.65 -2.28 -0.09
N LEU A 5 -15.56 -1.70 -0.59
CA LEU A 5 -15.63 -0.69 -1.63
C LEU A 5 -15.48 -1.33 -3.01
N PRO A 6 -16.08 -0.78 -4.07
CA PRO A 6 -15.70 -1.17 -5.43
C PRO A 6 -14.22 -0.85 -5.67
N ALA A 7 -13.56 -1.61 -6.54
CA ALA A 7 -12.21 -1.28 -7.00
C ALA A 7 -12.22 0.14 -7.63
N PRO A 8 -11.16 0.96 -7.42
CA PRO A 8 -11.08 2.31 -7.98
C PRO A 8 -11.13 2.35 -9.53
N GLY A 9 -10.89 1.22 -10.18
CA GLY A 9 -10.86 1.05 -11.62
C GLY A 9 -9.98 -0.15 -12.00
N PRO A 10 -9.71 -0.37 -13.29
CA PRO A 10 -8.73 -1.37 -13.71
C PRO A 10 -7.34 -1.01 -13.18
N SER A 11 -6.60 -2.03 -12.75
CA SER A 11 -5.20 -1.84 -12.35
C SER A 11 -4.34 -1.46 -13.55
N TYR A 12 -3.43 -0.51 -13.35
CA TYR A 12 -2.46 -0.04 -14.34
C TYR A 12 -1.44 -1.12 -14.72
N LEU A 13 -1.00 -1.88 -13.72
CA LEU A 13 -0.19 -3.07 -13.90
C LEU A 13 -1.06 -4.33 -13.81
N ARG A 14 -0.54 -5.46 -14.27
CA ARG A 14 -1.12 -6.75 -13.94
C ARG A 14 -1.20 -6.91 -12.42
N GLU A 15 -2.37 -7.25 -11.92
CA GLU A 15 -2.58 -7.46 -10.50
C GLU A 15 -1.67 -8.56 -9.95
N GLN A 16 -1.09 -8.32 -8.78
CA GLN A 16 -0.17 -9.25 -8.13
C GLN A 16 -0.89 -10.06 -7.05
N PRO A 17 -0.66 -11.38 -6.95
CA PRO A 17 -1.23 -12.18 -5.86
C PRO A 17 -0.64 -11.79 -4.52
N ILE A 18 -1.46 -11.77 -3.48
CA ILE A 18 -1.06 -11.73 -2.07
C ILE A 18 -1.46 -13.06 -1.46
N HIS A 19 -0.52 -13.78 -0.85
CA HIS A 19 -0.79 -15.06 -0.23
C HIS A 19 -0.92 -14.88 1.29
N LEU A 20 -2.11 -15.18 1.81
CA LEU A 20 -2.42 -15.18 3.23
C LEU A 20 -2.69 -16.62 3.69
N ALA A 21 -2.76 -16.83 5.01
CA ALA A 21 -3.04 -18.16 5.56
C ALA A 21 -4.44 -18.68 5.18
N ASP A 22 -5.40 -17.78 4.96
CA ASP A 22 -6.81 -18.02 4.72
C ASP A 22 -7.23 -17.88 3.24
N GLY A 23 -6.31 -17.51 2.33
CA GLY A 23 -6.62 -17.41 0.92
C GLY A 23 -5.63 -16.60 0.09
N THR A 24 -6.05 -16.25 -1.12
CA THR A 24 -5.29 -15.39 -2.04
C THR A 24 -6.10 -14.15 -2.38
N LEU A 25 -5.48 -12.98 -2.19
CA LEU A 25 -6.02 -11.69 -2.59
C LEU A 25 -5.25 -11.14 -3.80
N ARG A 26 -5.69 -10.02 -4.35
CA ARG A 26 -5.03 -9.35 -5.48
C ARG A 26 -4.69 -7.91 -5.13
N ALA A 27 -3.45 -7.50 -5.38
CA ALA A 27 -3.03 -6.11 -5.29
C ALA A 27 -3.09 -5.45 -6.67
N GLY A 28 -3.72 -4.28 -6.72
CA GLY A 28 -3.77 -3.43 -7.90
C GLY A 28 -3.30 -2.01 -7.59
N MET A 29 -3.03 -1.24 -8.64
CA MET A 29 -2.65 0.17 -8.49
C MET A 29 -3.16 1.04 -9.64
N ALA A 30 -3.38 2.32 -9.35
CA ALA A 30 -3.72 3.30 -10.36
C ALA A 30 -2.48 3.67 -11.17
N LYS A 31 -2.69 4.27 -12.35
CA LYS A 31 -1.58 4.84 -13.12
C LYS A 31 -0.92 5.92 -12.27
N PRO A 32 0.39 5.84 -12.01
CA PRO A 32 1.07 6.86 -11.22
C PRO A 32 1.15 8.20 -11.95
N SER A 33 1.33 9.26 -11.18
CA SER A 33 1.59 10.61 -11.67
C SER A 33 2.73 11.26 -10.91
N ASP A 34 3.54 12.05 -11.60
CA ASP A 34 4.55 12.90 -10.98
C ASP A 34 3.95 14.28 -10.68
N ALA A 35 4.11 14.75 -9.44
CA ALA A 35 3.79 16.11 -9.04
C ALA A 35 4.97 17.06 -9.34
N PRO A 36 4.71 18.37 -9.54
CA PRO A 36 5.74 19.35 -9.88
C PRO A 36 6.88 19.47 -8.88
N ASP A 37 6.67 19.08 -7.63
CA ASP A 37 7.65 19.10 -6.53
C ASP A 37 8.44 17.78 -6.39
N GLY A 38 8.34 16.90 -7.40
CA GLY A 38 9.13 15.66 -7.50
C GLY A 38 8.57 14.49 -6.69
N TRP A 39 7.33 14.58 -6.21
CA TRP A 39 6.62 13.44 -5.64
C TRP A 39 6.01 12.58 -6.73
N TRP A 40 6.24 11.28 -6.65
CA TRP A 40 5.52 10.27 -7.40
C TRP A 40 4.32 9.82 -6.59
N LEU A 41 3.12 9.83 -7.16
CA LEU A 41 1.86 9.53 -6.47
C LEU A 41 1.08 8.43 -7.16
N THR A 42 0.42 7.58 -6.38
CA THR A 42 -0.59 6.64 -6.88
C THR A 42 -1.56 6.21 -5.78
N VAL A 43 -2.58 5.44 -6.16
CA VAL A 43 -3.45 4.69 -5.26
C VAL A 43 -3.13 3.21 -5.42
N ILE A 44 -2.97 2.48 -4.31
CA ILE A 44 -2.78 1.03 -4.28
C ILE A 44 -3.93 0.43 -3.48
N TRP A 45 -4.47 -0.71 -3.90
CA TRP A 45 -5.58 -1.40 -3.24
C TRP A 45 -5.39 -2.90 -3.23
N VAL A 46 -6.14 -3.58 -2.37
CA VAL A 46 -6.25 -5.04 -2.33
C VAL A 46 -7.69 -5.46 -2.47
N THR A 47 -7.95 -6.43 -3.34
CA THR A 47 -9.28 -6.92 -3.69
C THR A 47 -9.43 -8.43 -3.50
N ASP A 48 -10.67 -8.84 -3.22
CA ASP A 48 -11.20 -10.19 -3.41
C ASP A 48 -12.25 -10.18 -4.56
N ALA A 49 -13.08 -11.22 -4.66
CA ALA A 49 -14.13 -11.31 -5.68
C ALA A 49 -15.26 -10.28 -5.49
N ASP A 50 -15.44 -9.76 -4.26
CA ASP A 50 -16.54 -8.87 -3.88
C ASP A 50 -16.13 -7.40 -3.87
N GLY A 51 -14.83 -7.10 -3.87
CA GLY A 51 -14.29 -5.75 -4.01
C GLY A 51 -13.04 -5.52 -3.17
N VAL A 52 -12.79 -4.26 -2.83
CA VAL A 52 -11.67 -3.86 -1.96
C VAL A 52 -11.91 -4.38 -0.55
N VAL A 53 -10.97 -5.17 -0.05
CA VAL A 53 -11.04 -5.79 1.27
C VAL A 53 -10.86 -4.77 2.39
N SER A 54 -11.13 -5.15 3.63
CA SER A 54 -10.83 -4.35 4.81
C SER A 54 -9.38 -4.57 5.25
N PHE A 55 -8.74 -3.58 5.86
CA PHE A 55 -7.47 -3.80 6.57
C PHE A 55 -7.59 -4.88 7.65
N ARG A 56 -8.79 -5.05 8.24
CA ARG A 56 -9.09 -6.13 9.18
C ARG A 56 -8.85 -7.52 8.58
N ASP A 57 -9.08 -7.71 7.29
CA ASP A 57 -8.97 -9.02 6.64
C ASP A 57 -7.52 -9.47 6.44
N VAL A 58 -6.57 -8.53 6.56
CA VAL A 58 -5.13 -8.80 6.50
C VAL A 58 -4.45 -8.60 7.85
N ALA A 59 -5.21 -8.36 8.92
CA ALA A 59 -4.68 -8.17 10.26
C ALA A 59 -3.96 -9.43 10.76
N PRO A 60 -3.08 -9.30 11.76
CA PRO A 60 -2.48 -10.47 12.42
C PRO A 60 -3.54 -11.45 12.90
N ALA A 61 -3.23 -12.76 12.91
CA ALA A 61 -4.16 -13.81 13.33
C ALA A 61 -4.66 -13.65 14.79
N ALA A 62 -3.84 -13.03 15.66
CA ALA A 62 -4.22 -12.69 17.03
C ALA A 62 -5.26 -11.54 17.12
N GLY A 63 -5.58 -10.92 15.99
CA GLY A 63 -6.47 -9.77 15.86
C GLY A 63 -5.73 -8.47 15.53
N PRO A 64 -6.46 -7.43 15.09
CA PRO A 64 -5.88 -6.12 14.83
C PRO A 64 -5.36 -5.47 16.12
N PRO A 65 -4.13 -4.92 16.12
CA PRO A 65 -3.61 -4.12 17.23
C PRO A 65 -4.40 -2.81 17.41
N PRO A 66 -4.23 -2.12 18.56
CA PRO A 66 -4.91 -0.84 18.83
C PRO A 66 -4.44 0.29 17.91
N ASP A 67 -3.18 0.26 17.46
CA ASP A 67 -2.65 1.28 16.55
C ASP A 67 -3.32 1.21 15.17
N PRO A 68 -3.48 2.34 14.47
CA PRO A 68 -4.02 2.36 13.12
C PRO A 68 -3.19 1.50 12.14
N PRO A 69 -3.81 0.91 11.10
CA PRO A 69 -3.12 -0.02 10.20
C PRO A 69 -1.90 0.59 9.50
N LEU A 70 -1.93 1.90 9.20
CA LEU A 70 -0.79 2.58 8.58
C LEU A 70 0.44 2.68 9.49
N ALA A 71 0.27 2.64 10.81
CA ALA A 71 1.39 2.62 11.76
C ALA A 71 2.22 1.32 11.63
N ARG A 72 1.60 0.23 11.19
CA ARG A 72 2.28 -1.04 10.87
C ARG A 72 2.70 -1.15 9.43
N LEU A 73 1.84 -0.74 8.50
CA LEU A 73 2.12 -0.84 7.08
C LEU A 73 3.29 0.06 6.65
N GLY A 74 3.36 1.29 7.19
CA GLY A 74 4.40 2.27 6.86
C GLY A 74 5.82 1.71 6.98
N PRO A 75 6.25 1.26 8.16
CA PRO A 75 7.56 0.65 8.34
C PRO A 75 7.82 -0.55 7.41
N SER A 76 6.80 -1.37 7.14
CA SER A 76 6.93 -2.55 6.28
C SER A 76 7.13 -2.17 4.80
N VAL A 77 6.45 -1.12 4.32
CA VAL A 77 6.62 -0.57 2.96
C VAL A 77 7.97 0.14 2.83
N SER A 78 8.34 0.99 3.79
CA SER A 78 9.63 1.68 3.76
C SER A 78 10.80 0.70 3.81
N GLY A 79 10.68 -0.39 4.59
CA GLY A 79 11.66 -1.47 4.60
C GLY A 79 11.74 -2.22 3.28
N ALA A 80 10.60 -2.50 2.63
CA ALA A 80 10.55 -3.17 1.33
C ALA A 80 11.19 -2.34 0.20
N LEU A 81 11.10 -1.02 0.30
CA LEU A 81 11.60 -0.05 -0.67
C LEU A 81 12.86 0.66 -0.17
N SER A 82 13.56 0.07 0.79
CA SER A 82 14.78 0.66 1.35
C SER A 82 15.84 0.86 0.26
N GLY A 83 16.50 2.01 0.29
CA GLY A 83 17.47 2.43 -0.73
C GLY A 83 16.85 2.89 -2.06
N MET A 84 15.54 2.72 -2.28
CA MET A 84 14.80 3.32 -3.41
C MET A 84 14.18 4.67 -3.03
N ILE A 85 13.63 4.79 -1.83
CA ILE A 85 13.03 6.03 -1.33
C ILE A 85 14.14 7.00 -0.94
N LEU A 86 14.03 8.26 -1.37
CA LEU A 86 14.96 9.32 -1.03
C LEU A 86 15.03 9.51 0.49
N GLU A 87 16.23 9.51 1.05
CA GLU A 87 16.47 9.95 2.42
C GLU A 87 16.92 11.40 2.44
N ASP A 88 16.22 12.24 3.18
CA ASP A 88 16.54 13.66 3.35
C ASP A 88 16.42 14.01 4.83
N ASP A 89 17.48 14.60 5.40
CA ASP A 89 17.63 14.90 6.83
C ASP A 89 17.30 13.70 7.74
N GLY A 90 17.82 12.51 7.39
CA GLY A 90 17.60 11.27 8.16
C GLY A 90 16.18 10.71 8.06
N ARG A 91 15.36 11.19 7.12
CA ARG A 91 13.96 10.78 6.96
C ARG A 91 13.67 10.33 5.54
N LEU A 92 13.08 9.14 5.42
CA LEU A 92 12.56 8.65 4.15
C LEU A 92 11.40 9.51 3.67
N GLN A 93 11.50 10.00 2.44
CA GLN A 93 10.51 10.83 1.76
C GLN A 93 9.35 9.97 1.25
N MET A 94 8.52 9.49 2.17
CA MET A 94 7.33 8.67 1.91
C MET A 94 6.13 9.24 2.65
N ARG A 95 4.95 9.18 2.02
CA ARG A 95 3.66 9.51 2.63
C ARG A 95 2.65 8.43 2.30
N LEU A 96 1.95 7.94 3.31
CA LEU A 96 0.83 7.01 3.16
C LEU A 96 -0.42 7.65 3.75
N GLY A 97 -1.56 7.47 3.09
CA GLY A 97 -2.84 7.95 3.59
C GLY A 97 -3.99 7.03 3.19
N LEU A 98 -4.94 6.83 4.09
CA LEU A 98 -6.14 6.04 3.77
C LEU A 98 -7.00 6.78 2.75
N ILE A 99 -7.62 6.04 1.82
CA ILE A 99 -8.57 6.67 0.87
C ILE A 99 -9.85 7.13 1.57
N ALA A 100 -10.24 6.44 2.63
CA ALA A 100 -11.38 6.71 3.49
C ALA A 100 -10.97 6.57 4.97
N GLN A 101 -11.59 7.34 5.87
CA GLN A 101 -11.29 7.26 7.30
C GLN A 101 -12.16 6.19 7.98
N PRO A 102 -11.72 5.60 9.11
CA PRO A 102 -12.57 4.70 9.87
C PRO A 102 -13.79 5.44 10.43
N ASP A 103 -14.98 4.85 10.31
CA ASP A 103 -16.22 5.41 10.88
C ASP A 103 -16.22 5.39 12.42
N ASP A 104 -15.56 4.38 13.01
CA ASP A 104 -15.38 4.22 14.45
C ASP A 104 -13.89 4.30 14.80
N PRO A 105 -13.43 5.40 15.45
CA PRO A 105 -12.04 5.55 15.88
C PRO A 105 -11.55 4.45 16.83
N ALA A 106 -12.44 3.77 17.56
CA ALA A 106 -12.09 2.64 18.41
C ALA A 106 -11.85 1.34 17.62
N ARG A 107 -12.15 1.34 16.31
CA ARG A 107 -11.95 0.20 15.41
C ARG A 107 -11.19 0.65 14.14
N PRO A 108 -9.94 1.12 14.27
CA PRO A 108 -9.23 1.81 13.19
C PRO A 108 -8.87 0.90 12.00
N TRP A 109 -8.99 -0.42 12.17
CA TRP A 109 -8.75 -1.43 11.12
C TRP A 109 -9.99 -1.72 10.27
N ARG A 110 -11.18 -1.25 10.67
CA ARG A 110 -12.41 -1.40 9.87
C ARG A 110 -12.49 -0.29 8.83
N VAL A 111 -11.55 -0.34 7.90
CA VAL A 111 -11.41 0.62 6.81
C VAL A 111 -10.93 -0.11 5.56
N PRO A 112 -11.31 0.33 4.35
CA PRO A 112 -10.88 -0.32 3.12
C PRO A 112 -9.36 -0.34 2.97
N LEU A 113 -8.83 -1.46 2.50
CA LEU A 113 -7.43 -1.66 2.16
C LEU A 113 -7.14 -1.04 0.79
N ALA A 114 -7.23 0.29 0.78
CA ALA A 114 -6.83 1.12 -0.33
C ALA A 114 -6.19 2.40 0.23
N ILE A 115 -5.03 2.75 -0.31
CA ILE A 115 -4.20 3.82 0.22
C ILE A 115 -3.71 4.71 -0.91
N ARG A 116 -3.62 6.00 -0.62
CA ARG A 116 -2.80 6.95 -1.38
C ARG A 116 -1.37 6.79 -0.91
N VAL A 117 -0.45 6.67 -1.85
CA VAL A 117 0.98 6.65 -1.56
C VAL A 117 1.65 7.77 -2.34
N ALA A 118 2.64 8.39 -1.72
CA ALA A 118 3.54 9.30 -2.39
C ALA A 118 4.98 9.01 -1.96
N PHE A 119 5.90 9.03 -2.91
CA PHE A 119 7.33 8.83 -2.68
C PHE A 119 8.12 9.92 -3.40
N ARG A 120 9.21 10.39 -2.79
CA ARG A 120 10.33 10.90 -3.59
C ARG A 120 11.35 9.78 -3.65
N PHE A 121 11.76 9.40 -4.85
CA PHE A 121 12.75 8.34 -5.04
C PHE A 121 14.16 8.91 -5.11
N GLU A 122 15.14 8.09 -4.76
CA GLU A 122 16.55 8.36 -5.01
C GLU A 122 16.77 8.66 -6.51
N PRO A 123 17.17 9.90 -6.89
CA PRO A 123 17.16 10.32 -8.29
C PRO A 123 18.01 9.44 -9.19
N ALA A 124 19.18 9.02 -8.71
CA ALA A 124 20.09 8.16 -9.48
C ALA A 124 19.48 6.78 -9.75
N ARG A 125 18.73 6.21 -8.80
CA ARG A 125 18.05 4.92 -9.00
C ARG A 125 16.86 5.06 -9.93
N ALA A 126 16.01 6.05 -9.69
CA ALA A 126 14.82 6.29 -10.51
C ALA A 126 15.18 6.54 -11.99
N ALA A 127 16.26 7.28 -12.25
CA ALA A 127 16.73 7.57 -13.61
C ALA A 127 17.14 6.32 -14.42
N THR A 128 17.49 5.22 -13.75
CA THR A 128 17.85 3.94 -14.41
C THR A 128 16.66 3.03 -14.71
N MET A 129 15.45 3.43 -14.31
CA MET A 129 14.25 2.59 -14.41
C MET A 129 13.24 3.17 -15.39
N ARG A 130 12.59 2.29 -16.14
CA ARG A 130 11.39 2.64 -16.90
C ARG A 130 10.22 2.90 -15.94
N PRO A 131 9.22 3.72 -16.32
CA PRO A 131 8.06 3.99 -15.46
C PRO A 131 7.34 2.73 -14.96
N ASN A 132 7.18 1.71 -15.81
CA ASN A 132 6.55 0.46 -15.42
C ASN A 132 7.40 -0.34 -14.42
N GLU A 133 8.73 -0.31 -14.52
CA GLU A 133 9.62 -1.02 -13.60
C GLU A 133 9.59 -0.39 -12.21
N LEU A 134 9.52 0.94 -12.14
CA LEU A 134 9.36 1.66 -10.89
C LEU A 134 8.01 1.36 -10.24
N ALA A 135 6.93 1.41 -11.01
CA ALA A 135 5.59 1.06 -10.55
C ALA A 135 5.51 -0.40 -10.06
N GLU A 136 6.12 -1.34 -10.80
CA GLU A 136 6.16 -2.76 -10.44
C GLU A 136 6.96 -3.00 -9.16
N THR A 137 8.07 -2.28 -8.97
CA THR A 137 8.86 -2.31 -7.73
C THR A 137 8.03 -1.86 -6.53
N VAL A 138 7.28 -0.76 -6.67
CA VAL A 138 6.38 -0.26 -5.62
C VAL A 138 5.28 -1.27 -5.30
N LEU A 139 4.60 -1.81 -6.31
CA LEU A 139 3.51 -2.78 -6.11
C LEU A 139 4.02 -4.07 -5.44
N THR A 140 5.19 -4.56 -5.88
CA THR A 140 5.85 -5.75 -5.31
C THR A 140 6.25 -5.52 -3.85
N GLY A 141 6.84 -4.35 -3.55
CA GLY A 141 7.19 -3.97 -2.18
C GLY A 141 5.96 -3.89 -1.27
N PHE A 142 4.85 -3.36 -1.79
CA PHE A 142 3.57 -3.32 -1.09
C PHE A 142 2.99 -4.71 -0.84
N VAL A 143 2.97 -5.60 -1.84
CA VAL A 143 2.51 -7.00 -1.69
C VAL A 143 3.26 -7.69 -0.55
N GLY A 144 4.60 -7.65 -0.59
CA GLY A 144 5.41 -8.24 0.47
C GLY A 144 5.19 -7.58 1.84
N ALA A 145 4.85 -6.29 1.87
CA ALA A 145 4.51 -5.59 3.10
C ALA A 145 3.18 -6.06 3.72
N ILE A 146 2.17 -6.35 2.88
CA ILE A 146 0.88 -6.91 3.32
C ILE A 146 1.05 -8.35 3.82
N GLU A 147 1.79 -9.19 3.10
CA GLU A 147 2.06 -10.57 3.53
C GLU A 147 2.78 -10.64 4.89
N ARG A 148 3.63 -9.63 5.19
CA ARG A 148 4.26 -9.49 6.52
C ARG A 148 3.31 -8.97 7.59
N LEU A 149 2.31 -8.15 7.22
CA LEU A 149 1.36 -7.55 8.17
C LEU A 149 0.52 -8.62 8.89
N ASN A 150 0.25 -9.73 8.21
CA ASN A 150 -0.50 -10.87 8.74
C ASN A 150 0.33 -11.74 9.71
N ARG A 151 1.67 -11.57 9.76
CA ARG A 151 2.56 -12.32 10.66
C ARG A 151 2.54 -11.71 12.08
N PRO A 152 2.74 -12.54 13.13
CA PRO A 152 2.77 -12.08 14.52
C PRO A 152 3.83 -11.01 14.78
#